data_AF-A0A972E7Z3-F1
#
_entry.id   AF-A0A972E7Z3-F1
#
_cell.length_a   1.000
_cell.length_b   1.000
_cell.length_c   1.000
_cell.angle_alpha   90.00
_cell.angle_beta   90.00
_cell.angle_gamma   90.00
#
_symmetry.space_group_name_H-M   'P 1'
#
loop_
_entity.id
_entity.type
_entity.pdbx_description
1 polymer ?
#
loop_
_entity_poly.entity_id
_entity_poly.type
_entity_poly.pdbx_seq_one_letter_code
_entity_poly.pdbx_strand_id
1 'polypeptide(L)'
;MAISIQLYRSAKHFLERFEKQFNLIFFDIEMPELDGINLAHEIRNEDDSVRIIFVSWHPKFALDGYGLNALSFLVNQLPTNLYL
;
A
#
# COMPACT_ATOMS: atom_id res chain seq x y z
N MET A 1 -0.44 24.01 7.93
CA MET A 1 -0.99 22.68 7.57
C MET A 1 -0.14 21.64 8.26
N ALA A 2 -0.73 20.77 9.09
CA ALA A 2 0.01 19.74 9.81
C ALA A 2 -0.16 18.40 9.09
N ILE A 3 0.91 17.61 9.03
CA ILE A 3 0.90 16.26 8.46
C ILE A 3 1.12 15.30 9.63
N SER A 4 0.29 14.27 9.72
CA SER A 4 0.46 13.16 10.66
C SER A 4 0.85 11.91 9.88
N ILE A 5 1.87 11.20 10.37
CA ILE A 5 2.38 9.98 9.74
C ILE A 5 2.30 8.86 10.76
N GLN A 6 1.77 7.72 10.32
CA GLN A 6 1.79 6.48 11.08
C GLN A 6 2.50 5.41 10.24
N LEU A 7 3.27 4.56 10.92
CA LEU A 7 4.05 3.51 10.28
C LEU A 7 3.61 2.14 10.80
N TYR A 8 3.42 1.22 9.87
CA TYR A 8 3.06 -0.16 10.13
C TYR A 8 4.09 -1.07 9.48
N ARG A 9 4.41 -2.18 10.16
CA ARG A 9 5.45 -3.12 9.69
C ARG A 9 4.88 -4.33 8.94
N SER A 10 3.57 -4.48 8.92
CA SER A 10 2.88 -5.52 8.15
C SER A 10 1.46 -5.09 7.83
N ALA A 11 0.90 -5.64 6.75
CA ALA A 11 -0.48 -5.44 6.35
C ALA A 11 -1.47 -5.84 7.46
N LYS A 12 -1.20 -6.95 8.14
CA LYS A 12 -2.03 -7.42 9.27
C LYS A 12 -2.05 -6.43 10.43
N HIS A 13 -0.89 -5.93 10.85
CA HIS A 13 -0.79 -4.95 11.94
C HIS A 13 -1.50 -3.63 11.61
N PHE A 14 -1.50 -3.26 10.32
CA PHE A 14 -2.27 -2.15 9.79
C PHE A 14 -3.78 -2.40 9.84
N LEU A 15 -4.28 -3.52 9.31
CA LEU A 15 -5.71 -3.83 9.28
C LEU A 15 -6.35 -3.93 10.67
N GLU A 16 -5.61 -4.41 11.68
CA GLU A 16 -6.08 -4.42 13.08
C GLU A 16 -6.40 -3.03 13.66
N ARG A 17 -5.90 -1.96 13.03
CA ARG A 17 -5.98 -0.56 13.52
C ARG A 17 -6.54 0.40 12.49
N PHE A 18 -6.93 -0.11 11.33
CA PHE A 18 -7.47 0.71 10.26
C PHE A 18 -8.91 1.09 10.62
N GLU A 19 -9.18 2.40 10.68
CA GLU A 19 -10.51 2.95 11.01
C GLU A 19 -10.81 4.17 10.13
N LYS A 20 -10.67 4.04 8.79
CA LYS A 20 -10.97 5.09 7.78
C LYS A 20 -10.39 6.49 8.06
N GLN A 21 -9.27 6.53 8.79
CA GLN A 21 -8.70 7.76 9.33
C GLN A 21 -7.60 8.37 8.45
N PHE A 22 -7.30 7.74 7.30
CA PHE A 22 -6.19 8.11 6.44
C PHE A 22 -6.69 8.80 5.17
N ASN A 23 -6.00 9.86 4.75
CA ASN A 23 -6.27 10.49 3.45
C ASN A 23 -5.48 9.83 2.31
N LEU A 24 -4.34 9.23 2.64
CA LEU A 24 -3.40 8.63 1.70
C LEU A 24 -2.62 7.51 2.40
N ILE A 25 -2.46 6.37 1.73
CA ILE A 25 -1.71 5.21 2.22
C ILE A 25 -0.69 4.81 1.16
N PHE A 26 0.53 4.51 1.62
CA PHE A 26 1.62 3.96 0.82
C PHE A 26 1.97 2.57 1.34
N PHE A 27 2.11 1.59 0.46
CA PHE A 27 2.57 0.25 0.85
C PHE A 27 3.11 -0.56 -0.34
N ASP A 28 3.92 -1.57 -0.04
CA ASP A 28 4.45 -2.50 -1.04
C ASP A 28 3.39 -3.52 -1.47
N ILE A 29 3.55 -4.08 -2.66
CA ILE A 29 2.72 -5.18 -3.14
C ILE A 29 3.25 -6.50 -2.61
N GLU A 30 4.56 -6.67 -2.57
CA GLU A 30 5.17 -7.91 -2.10
C GLU A 30 5.42 -7.83 -0.60
N MET A 31 4.43 -8.28 0.17
CA MET A 31 4.52 -8.39 1.61
C MET A 31 4.21 -9.82 2.07
N PRO A 32 4.89 -10.30 3.13
CA PRO A 32 4.57 -11.60 3.72
C PRO A 32 3.13 -11.65 4.26
N GLU A 33 2.55 -12.85 4.27
CA GLU A 33 1.22 -13.19 4.80
C GLU A 33 0.04 -12.61 4.02
N LEU A 34 0.03 -11.29 3.78
CA LEU A 34 -1.01 -10.58 3.04
C LEU A 34 -0.34 -9.59 2.09
N ASP A 35 -0.44 -9.88 0.79
CA ASP A 35 0.11 -9.02 -0.25
C ASP A 35 -0.66 -7.69 -0.37
N GLY A 36 -0.06 -6.71 -1.04
CA GLY A 36 -0.66 -5.40 -1.21
C GLY A 36 -1.94 -5.40 -2.04
N ILE A 37 -2.13 -6.34 -2.96
CA ILE A 37 -3.37 -6.40 -3.76
C ILE A 37 -4.54 -6.77 -2.84
N ASN A 38 -4.38 -7.82 -2.05
CA ASN A 38 -5.38 -8.25 -1.07
C ASN A 38 -5.57 -7.20 0.04
N LEU A 39 -4.50 -6.55 0.51
CA LEU A 39 -4.63 -5.42 1.43
C LEU A 39 -5.46 -4.27 0.84
N ALA A 40 -5.23 -3.92 -0.43
CA ALA A 40 -6.01 -2.88 -1.10
C ALA A 40 -7.50 -3.26 -1.20
N HIS A 41 -7.81 -4.54 -1.46
CA HIS A 41 -9.20 -5.03 -1.43
C HIS A 41 -9.84 -4.84 -0.06
N GLU A 42 -9.17 -5.23 1.03
CA GLU A 42 -9.69 -5.03 2.39
C GLU A 42 -9.91 -3.54 2.70
N ILE A 43 -8.95 -2.69 2.34
CA ILE A 43 -9.09 -1.23 2.49
C ILE A 43 -10.30 -0.73 1.71
N ARG A 44 -10.51 -1.16 0.45
CA ARG A 44 -11.63 -0.70 -0.40
C ARG A 44 -12.99 -1.19 0.10
N ASN A 45 -13.04 -2.38 0.70
CA ASN A 45 -14.26 -2.89 1.33
C ASN A 45 -14.69 -2.02 2.52
N GLU A 46 -13.72 -1.43 3.23
CA GLU A 46 -13.99 -0.59 4.39
C GLU A 46 -14.09 0.90 4.01
N ASP A 47 -13.17 1.44 3.22
CA ASP A 47 -13.06 2.83 2.80
C ASP A 47 -12.64 2.95 1.33
N ASP A 48 -13.62 3.23 0.47
CA ASP A 48 -13.36 3.47 -0.95
C ASP A 48 -12.80 4.88 -1.23
N SER A 49 -12.83 5.79 -0.25
CA SER A 49 -12.42 7.19 -0.43
C SER A 49 -10.93 7.44 -0.20
N VAL A 50 -10.26 6.57 0.57
CA VAL A 50 -8.83 6.72 0.84
C VAL A 50 -7.98 6.51 -0.41
N ARG A 51 -6.99 7.38 -0.61
CA ARG A 51 -6.08 7.26 -1.75
C ARG A 51 -5.01 6.20 -1.45
N ILE A 52 -4.75 5.33 -2.40
CA ILE A 52 -3.72 4.30 -2.31
C ILE A 52 -2.62 4.60 -3.33
N ILE A 53 -1.36 4.52 -2.90
CA ILE A 53 -0.19 4.50 -3.77
C ILE A 53 0.61 3.24 -3.47
N PHE A 54 0.78 2.38 -4.48
CA PHE A 54 1.66 1.23 -4.36
C PHE A 54 3.12 1.66 -4.50
N VAL A 55 4.01 1.04 -3.73
CA VAL A 55 5.46 1.28 -3.79
C VAL A 55 6.18 -0.05 -3.93
N SER A 56 6.59 -0.44 -5.15
CA SER A 56 7.15 -1.77 -5.37
C SER A 56 8.31 -1.78 -6.38
N TRP A 57 9.16 -2.81 -6.25
CA TRP A 57 10.28 -3.11 -7.15
C TRP A 57 9.87 -3.66 -8.51
N HIS A 58 8.66 -4.17 -8.62
CA HIS A 58 8.20 -4.92 -9.77
C HIS A 58 7.11 -4.14 -10.51
N PRO A 59 7.46 -3.39 -11.59
CA PRO A 59 6.52 -2.56 -12.33
C PRO A 59 5.36 -3.35 -12.96
N LYS A 60 5.54 -4.68 -13.14
CA LYS A 60 4.51 -5.58 -13.67
C LYS A 60 3.18 -5.49 -12.90
N PHE A 61 3.24 -5.19 -11.60
CA PHE A 61 2.05 -5.07 -10.76
C PHE A 61 1.34 -3.71 -10.86
N ALA A 62 1.87 -2.75 -11.63
CA ALA A 62 1.24 -1.45 -11.80
C ALA A 62 -0.15 -1.56 -12.44
N LEU A 63 -0.32 -2.46 -13.41
CA LEU A 63 -1.62 -2.70 -14.07
C LEU A 63 -2.66 -3.28 -13.10
N ASP A 64 -2.26 -4.26 -12.28
CA ASP A 64 -3.12 -4.82 -11.24
C ASP A 64 -3.55 -3.74 -10.24
N GLY A 65 -2.63 -2.86 -9.86
CA GLY A 65 -2.90 -1.74 -8.96
C GLY A 65 -3.92 -0.72 -9.52
N TYR A 66 -3.90 -0.43 -10.81
CA TYR A 66 -4.90 0.44 -11.43
C TYR A 66 -6.30 -0.18 -11.44
N GLY A 67 -6.40 -1.51 -11.52
CA GLY A 67 -7.68 -2.23 -11.38
C GLY A 67 -8.35 -2.01 -10.02
N LEU A 68 -7.60 -1.57 -9.00
CA LEU A 68 -8.05 -1.35 -7.62
C LEU A 68 -8.27 0.12 -7.28
N ASN A 69 -8.39 0.98 -8.30
CA ASN A 69 -8.55 2.43 -8.13
C ASN A 69 -7.40 3.02 -7.26
N ALA A 70 -6.18 2.57 -7.51
CA ALA A 70 -4.99 3.21 -6.95
C ALA A 70 -4.75 4.56 -7.62
N LEU A 71 -4.34 5.54 -6.82
CA LEU A 71 -4.01 6.88 -7.32
C LEU A 71 -2.76 6.85 -8.20
N SER A 72 -1.75 6.06 -7.80
CA SER A 72 -0.48 5.98 -8.50
C SER A 72 0.31 4.72 -8.10
N PHE A 73 1.36 4.44 -8.84
CA PHE A 73 2.35 3.41 -8.57
C PHE A 73 3.74 4.04 -8.58
N LEU A 74 4.51 3.83 -7.52
CA LEU A 74 5.90 4.25 -7.42
C LEU A 74 6.80 3.03 -7.58
N VAL A 75 7.62 3.04 -8.62
CA VAL A 75 8.68 2.04 -8.77
C VAL A 75 9.79 2.38 -7.78
N ASN A 76 10.04 1.49 -6.82
CA ASN A 76 11.12 1.65 -5.87
C ASN A 76 12.47 1.60 -6.62
N GLN A 77 13.39 2.51 -6.30
CA GLN A 77 14.72 2.61 -6.93
C GLN A 77 15.89 2.45 -5.94
N LEU A 78 15.65 1.96 -4.72
CA LEU A 78 16.69 1.55 -3.76
C LEU A 78 17.51 0.30 -4.19
N PRO A 79 18.83 0.38 -4.40
CA PRO A 79 19.63 -0.74 -4.91
C PRO A 79 19.27 -2.14 -4.35
N THR A 80 19.00 -3.12 -5.23
CA THR A 80 18.49 -4.47 -4.90
C THR A 80 19.35 -5.24 -3.89
N ASN A 81 20.61 -4.83 -3.74
CA ASN A 81 21.60 -5.35 -2.79
C ASN A 81 21.40 -4.90 -1.33
N LEU A 82 20.33 -4.18 -1.00
CA LEU A 82 20.02 -3.82 0.40
C LEU A 82 19.19 -4.89 1.14
N TYR A 83 18.70 -5.91 0.43
CA TYR A 83 17.82 -6.96 0.95
C TYR A 83 18.38 -8.39 0.79
N LEU A 84 19.67 -8.51 0.43
CA LEU A 84 20.43 -9.77 0.35
C LEU A 84 21.45 -9.86 1.49
#